data_AF-A0A1Y2M707-F1
#
_entry.id   AF-A0A1Y2M707-F1
#
_cell.length_a   1.000
_cell.length_b   1.000
_cell.length_c   1.000
_cell.angle_alpha   90.00
_cell.angle_beta   90.00
_cell.angle_gamma   90.00
#
_symmetry.space_group_name_H-M   'P 1'
#
loop_
_entity.id
_entity.type
_entity.pdbx_description
1 polymer ?
#
loop_
_entity_poly.entity_id
_entity_poly.type
_entity_poly.pdbx_seq_one_letter_code
_entity_poly.pdbx_strand_id
1 'polypeptide(L)'
;MPSSYTSQTFSSTTSSINGQTTSRTQSTVSDNTGTRVHQTSQDPGQPLREERFEIDNSGRRIAEGSTSGSNTGRIEDVSDVSEEQQRENDRLYEERMEDEYAKREGGA
;
A
#
# COMPACT_ATOMS: atom_id res chain seq x y z
N MET A 1 5.69 38.84 -12.52
CA MET A 1 4.95 38.15 -11.44
C MET A 1 5.33 36.67 -11.53
N PRO A 2 5.99 36.07 -10.53
CA PRO A 2 6.21 34.63 -10.55
C PRO A 2 4.85 33.92 -10.42
N SER A 3 4.48 33.12 -11.42
CA SER A 3 3.26 32.32 -11.39
C SER A 3 3.49 31.15 -10.44
N SER A 4 2.78 31.14 -9.30
CA SER A 4 2.81 30.01 -8.37
C SER A 4 1.77 29.00 -8.84
N TYR A 5 2.20 27.81 -9.24
CA TYR A 5 1.28 26.75 -9.67
C TYR A 5 0.93 25.88 -8.48
N THR A 6 -0.35 25.82 -8.15
CA THR A 6 -0.89 24.90 -7.15
C THR A 6 -2.10 24.20 -7.74
N SER A 7 -2.14 22.87 -7.68
CA SER A 7 -3.30 22.09 -8.10
C SER A 7 -3.81 21.23 -6.95
N GLN A 8 -5.13 21.06 -6.89
CA GLN A 8 -5.80 20.28 -5.86
C GLN A 8 -6.80 19.36 -6.53
N THR A 9 -6.74 18.08 -6.16
CA THR A 9 -7.62 17.04 -6.66
C THR A 9 -8.24 16.30 -5.49
N PHE A 10 -9.51 15.97 -5.61
CA PHE A 10 -10.24 15.16 -4.66
C PHE A 10 -10.91 14.01 -5.41
N SER A 11 -10.84 12.82 -4.85
CA SER A 11 -11.56 11.65 -5.34
C SER A 11 -12.15 10.86 -4.17
N SER A 12 -13.30 10.25 -4.43
CA SER A 12 -13.99 9.41 -3.46
C SER A 12 -14.62 8.24 -4.19
N THR A 13 -14.42 7.05 -3.66
CA THR A 13 -14.97 5.81 -4.20
C THR A 13 -15.67 5.07 -3.07
N THR A 14 -16.89 4.62 -3.33
CA THR A 14 -17.65 3.77 -2.42
C THR A 14 -18.12 2.56 -3.20
N SER A 15 -17.97 1.39 -2.61
CA SER A 15 -18.45 0.14 -3.18
C SER A 15 -19.14 -0.68 -2.11
N SER A 16 -20.26 -1.30 -2.49
CA SER A 16 -21.02 -2.17 -1.60
C SER A 16 -21.17 -3.54 -2.25
N ILE A 17 -20.70 -4.58 -1.56
CA ILE A 17 -20.78 -5.97 -2.01
C ILE A 17 -21.37 -6.78 -0.86
N ASN A 18 -22.42 -7.56 -1.12
CA ASN A 18 -23.08 -8.41 -0.10
C ASN A 18 -23.47 -7.66 1.19
N GLY A 19 -23.92 -6.41 1.07
CA GLY A 19 -24.30 -5.56 2.22
C GLY A 19 -23.12 -4.98 3.00
N GLN A 20 -21.89 -5.28 2.61
CA GLN A 20 -20.68 -4.69 3.16
C GLN A 20 -20.26 -3.48 2.32
N THR A 21 -20.12 -2.32 2.95
CA THR A 21 -19.71 -1.08 2.28
C THR A 21 -18.28 -0.74 2.61
N THR A 22 -17.45 -0.60 1.58
CA THR A 22 -16.10 -0.07 1.64
C THR A 22 -16.09 1.35 1.09
N SER A 23 -15.50 2.30 1.80
CA SER A 23 -15.34 3.68 1.32
C SER A 23 -13.85 4.05 1.29
N ARG A 24 -13.47 4.82 0.28
CA ARG A 24 -12.11 5.35 0.11
C ARG A 24 -12.20 6.79 -0.33
N THR A 25 -11.44 7.68 0.30
CA THR A 25 -11.31 9.07 -0.15
C THR A 25 -9.85 9.43 -0.30
N GLN A 26 -9.54 10.28 -1.25
CA GLN A 26 -8.19 10.75 -1.51
C GLN A 26 -8.22 12.24 -1.85
N SER A 27 -7.34 13.01 -1.23
CA SER A 27 -7.08 14.41 -1.53
C SER A 27 -5.60 14.55 -1.87
N THR A 28 -5.32 15.13 -3.02
CA THR A 28 -3.98 15.38 -3.53
C THR A 28 -3.80 16.87 -3.73
N VAL A 29 -2.74 17.45 -3.16
CA VAL A 29 -2.38 18.85 -3.33
C VAL A 29 -0.95 18.89 -3.87
N SER A 30 -0.79 19.45 -5.07
CA SER A 30 0.52 19.57 -5.73
C SER A 30 0.90 21.04 -5.85
N ASP A 31 2.14 21.35 -5.50
CA ASP A 31 2.76 22.67 -5.65
C ASP A 31 4.19 22.54 -6.22
N ASN A 32 4.91 23.65 -6.33
CA ASN A 32 6.29 23.66 -6.82
C ASN A 32 7.30 22.93 -5.91
N THR A 33 6.91 22.57 -4.68
CA THR A 33 7.76 21.90 -3.68
C THR A 33 7.51 20.39 -3.62
N GLY A 34 6.34 19.94 -4.04
CA GLY A 34 6.01 18.53 -4.12
C GLY A 34 4.50 18.28 -4.19
N THR A 35 4.10 17.06 -3.87
CA THR A 35 2.71 16.63 -3.84
C THR A 35 2.38 15.99 -2.50
N ARG A 36 1.40 16.55 -1.79
CA ARG A 36 0.85 15.99 -0.56
C ARG A 36 -0.36 15.15 -0.88
N VAL A 37 -0.43 13.95 -0.33
CA VAL A 37 -1.56 13.05 -0.48
C VAL A 37 -2.12 12.71 0.91
N HIS A 38 -3.43 12.88 1.05
CA HIS A 38 -4.20 12.41 2.18
C HIS A 38 -5.21 11.38 1.69
N GLN A 39 -5.14 10.17 2.21
CA GLN A 39 -6.04 9.08 1.85
C GLN A 39 -6.73 8.56 3.11
N THR A 40 -8.02 8.30 3.01
CA THR A 40 -8.76 7.57 4.05
C THR A 40 -9.43 6.34 3.45
N SER A 41 -9.45 5.25 4.21
CA SER A 41 -10.13 4.02 3.82
C SER A 41 -10.90 3.44 5.01
N GLN A 42 -12.12 3.02 4.74
CA GLN A 42 -13.00 2.39 5.71
C GLN A 42 -13.46 1.05 5.14
N ASP A 43 -12.95 -0.02 5.73
CA ASP A 43 -13.38 -1.38 5.42
C ASP A 43 -14.44 -1.86 6.45
N PRO A 44 -15.39 -2.70 6.02
CA PRO A 44 -16.41 -3.27 6.90
C PRO A 44 -15.81 -3.98 8.11
N GLY A 45 -16.24 -3.59 9.32
CA GLY A 45 -15.76 -4.20 10.57
C GLY A 45 -14.32 -3.84 10.95
N GLN A 46 -13.68 -2.92 10.23
CA GLN A 46 -12.37 -2.37 10.57
C GLN A 46 -12.50 -0.90 11.00
N PRO A 47 -11.58 -0.41 11.85
CA PRO A 47 -11.51 1.03 12.13
C PRO A 47 -11.13 1.81 10.87
N LEU A 48 -11.53 3.08 10.84
CA LEU A 48 -11.11 4.02 9.79
C LEU A 48 -9.58 4.10 9.75
N ARG A 49 -9.00 3.98 8.56
CA ARG A 49 -7.57 4.14 8.33
C ARG A 49 -7.33 5.48 7.63
N GLU A 50 -6.38 6.24 8.15
CA GLU A 50 -5.95 7.51 7.54
C GLU A 50 -4.46 7.43 7.22
N GLU A 51 -4.11 7.82 6.00
CA GLU A 51 -2.75 7.80 5.47
C GLU A 51 -2.41 9.20 4.96
N ARG A 52 -1.23 9.70 5.34
CA ARG A 52 -0.66 10.97 4.87
C ARG A 52 0.74 10.69 4.38
N PHE A 53 1.04 11.12 3.16
CA PHE A 53 2.39 11.03 2.63
C PHE A 53 2.65 12.16 1.64
N GLU A 54 3.92 12.52 1.50
CA GLU A 54 4.38 13.53 0.55
C GLU A 54 5.20 12.85 -0.55
N ILE A 55 5.16 13.42 -1.75
CA ILE A 55 5.91 13.00 -2.93
C ILE A 55 6.75 14.19 -3.38
N ASP A 56 8.05 13.98 -3.58
CA ASP A 56 8.95 15.01 -4.09
C ASP A 56 8.76 15.25 -5.61
N ASN A 57 9.43 16.28 -6.13
CA ASN A 57 9.43 16.60 -7.55
C ASN A 57 10.08 15.52 -8.43
N SER A 58 10.80 14.56 -7.84
CA SER A 58 11.37 13.40 -8.51
C SER A 58 10.43 12.18 -8.48
N GLY A 59 9.22 12.33 -7.95
CA GLY A 59 8.22 11.26 -7.85
C GLY A 59 8.45 10.28 -6.70
N ARG A 60 9.41 10.54 -5.81
CA ARG A 60 9.72 9.67 -4.67
C ARG A 60 8.90 10.09 -3.46
N ARG A 61 8.40 9.12 -2.71
CA ARG A 61 7.70 9.41 -1.45
C ARG A 61 8.71 9.87 -0.41
N ILE A 62 8.51 11.08 0.09
CA ILE A 62 9.22 11.62 1.24
C ILE A 62 8.52 11.00 2.45
N ALA A 63 9.17 10.04 3.09
CA ALA A 63 8.62 9.34 4.23
C ALA A 63 8.57 10.29 5.44
N GLU A 64 7.51 11.09 5.53
CA GLU A 64 7.20 11.86 6.73
C GLU A 64 5.89 11.33 7.33
N GLY A 65 5.99 10.78 8.53
CA GLY A 65 4.82 10.33 9.30
C GLY A 65 4.85 8.83 9.63
N SER A 66 5.54 8.49 10.71
CA SER A 66 5.30 7.28 11.49
C SER A 66 3.82 7.18 11.89
N THR A 67 3.00 6.51 11.08
CA THR A 67 1.83 5.78 11.61
C THR A 67 2.15 4.31 11.47
N SER A 68 2.61 3.76 12.58
CA SER A 68 2.74 2.32 12.83
C SER A 68 1.46 1.61 12.37
N GLY A 69 1.59 0.73 11.37
CA GLY A 69 0.57 -0.28 11.08
C GLY A 69 -0.19 -0.15 9.74
N SER A 70 0.50 -0.12 8.60
CA SER A 70 0.04 -0.85 7.40
C SER A 70 1.09 -0.79 6.28
N ASN A 71 2.09 -1.66 6.33
CA ASN A 71 2.94 -1.99 5.17
C ASN A 71 2.17 -2.85 4.14
N THR A 72 0.89 -2.59 3.90
CA THR A 72 -0.01 -3.43 3.07
C THR A 72 -0.51 -2.72 1.82
N GLY A 73 0.20 -1.69 1.37
CA GLY A 73 -0.18 -0.91 0.19
C GLY A 73 1.00 -0.19 -0.48
N ARG A 74 2.23 -0.55 -0.13
CA ARG A 74 3.40 -0.12 -0.89
C ARG A 74 3.34 -0.85 -2.23
N ILE A 75 3.19 -0.11 -3.33
CA ILE A 75 3.64 -0.62 -4.63
C ILE A 75 5.17 -0.63 -4.50
N GLU A 76 5.72 -1.75 -4.05
CA GLU A 76 7.15 -1.99 -4.12
C GLU A 76 7.51 -2.08 -5.60
N ASP A 77 8.50 -1.30 -6.01
CA ASP A 77 9.07 -1.41 -7.34
C ASP A 77 9.76 -2.77 -7.42
N VAL A 78 9.10 -3.73 -8.06
CA VAL A 78 9.60 -5.11 -8.20
C VAL A 78 10.75 -5.23 -9.20
N SER A 79 11.19 -4.12 -9.82
CA SER A 79 12.30 -4.14 -10.77
C SER A 79 13.68 -4.34 -10.12
N ASP A 80 13.80 -4.10 -8.80
CA ASP A 80 15.03 -4.30 -8.03
C ASP A 80 15.14 -5.69 -7.36
N VAL A 81 14.14 -6.57 -7.53
CA VAL A 81 14.20 -7.93 -6.98
C VAL A 81 15.12 -8.79 -7.85
N SER A 82 16.38 -8.91 -7.43
CA SER A 82 17.37 -9.76 -8.09
C SER A 82 16.88 -11.21 -8.24
N GLU A 83 17.27 -11.88 -9.33
CA GLU A 83 16.89 -13.28 -9.62
C GLU A 83 17.27 -14.26 -8.49
N GLU A 84 18.29 -13.92 -7.72
CA GLU A 84 18.75 -14.69 -6.56
C GLU A 84 17.73 -14.65 -5.41
N GLN A 85 17.14 -13.49 -5.16
CA GLN A 85 16.15 -13.29 -4.10
C GLN A 85 14.81 -13.97 -4.42
N GLN A 86 14.44 -14.07 -5.70
CA GLN A 86 13.27 -14.83 -6.14
C GLN A 86 13.47 -16.33 -5.91
N ARG A 87 14.64 -16.88 -6.28
CA ARG A 87 14.96 -18.30 -6.06
C ARG A 87 14.98 -18.71 -4.59
N GLU A 88 15.45 -17.85 -3.71
CA GLU A 88 15.43 -18.13 -2.27
C GLU A 88 14.01 -18.15 -1.71
N ASN A 89 13.15 -17.22 -2.17
CA ASN A 89 11.74 -17.18 -1.76
C ASN A 89 10.98 -18.41 -2.27
N ASP A 90 11.24 -18.84 -3.50
CA ASP A 90 10.62 -20.04 -4.09
C ASP A 90 10.98 -21.29 -3.30
N ARG A 91 12.25 -21.45 -2.89
CA ARG A 91 12.69 -22.57 -2.03
C ARG A 91 12.02 -22.55 -0.65
N LEU A 92 11.96 -21.38 -0.02
CA LEU A 92 11.32 -21.20 1.29
C LEU A 92 9.80 -21.39 1.23
N TYR A 93 9.19 -21.22 0.06
CA TYR A 93 7.78 -21.52 -0.16
C TYR A 93 7.56 -23.03 -0.28
N GLU A 94 8.39 -23.73 -1.07
CA GLU A 94 8.29 -25.17 -1.26
C GLU A 94 8.48 -25.95 0.07
N GLU A 95 9.48 -25.58 0.88
CA GLU A 95 9.73 -26.21 2.19
C GLU A 95 8.55 -26.03 3.17
N ARG A 96 7.93 -24.84 3.21
CA ARG A 96 6.74 -24.59 4.06
C ARG A 96 5.51 -25.37 3.61
N MET A 97 5.39 -25.64 2.31
CA MET A 97 4.29 -26.43 1.76
C MET A 97 4.46 -27.93 2.05
N GLU A 98 5.70 -28.42 2.08
CA GLU A 98 6.02 -29.80 2.46
C GLU A 98 5.76 -30.06 3.97
N ASP A 99 6.09 -29.10 4.84
CA ASP A 99 5.87 -29.19 6.29
C ASP A 99 4.39 -29.32 6.68
N GLU A 100 3.48 -28.72 5.91
CA GLU A 100 2.02 -28.85 6.13
C GLU A 100 1.46 -30.19 5.64
N TYR A 101 2.06 -30.80 4.61
CA TYR A 101 1.67 -32.12 4.12
C TYR A 101 2.11 -33.24 5.07
N ALA A 102 3.28 -33.11 5.72
CA ALA A 102 3.76 -34.09 6.69
C ALA A 102 2.90 -34.20 7.96
N LYS A 103 2.27 -33.11 8.40
CA LYS A 103 1.41 -33.10 9.60
C LYS A 103 0.02 -33.71 9.40
N ARG A 104 -0.43 -33.92 8.15
CA ARG A 104 -1.77 -34.43 7.85
C ARG A 104 -1.84 -35.87 7.33
N GLU A 105 -0.73 -36.50 6.93
CA GLU A 105 -0.71 -37.95 6.58
C GLU A 105 0.53 -38.72 7.08
N GLY A 106 1.21 -38.26 8.13
CA GLY A 106 2.41 -38.90 8.69
C GLY A 106 2.18 -39.70 9.97
N GLY A 107 1.11 -40.49 10.03
CA GLY A 107 0.94 -41.53 11.05
C GLY A 107 1.39 -42.89 10.51
N ALA A 108 2.67 -43.19 10.68
CA ALA A 108 3.11 -44.53 11.05
C ALA A 108 3.56 -44.46 12.52
#